data_AF-A0A6J5G1H5-F1
#
_entry.id   AF-A0A6J5G1H5-F1
#
_cell.length_a   1.000
_cell.length_b   1.000
_cell.length_c   1.000
_cell.angle_alpha   90.00
_cell.angle_beta   90.00
_cell.angle_gamma   90.00
#
_symmetry.space_group_name_H-M   'P 1'
#
loop_
_entity.id
_entity.type
_entity.pdbx_description
1 polymer ?
#
loop_
_entity_poly.entity_id
_entity_poly.type
_entity_poly.pdbx_seq_one_letter_code
_entity_poly.pdbx_strand_id
1 'polypeptide(L)'
;MGLIGMNAHPEMQDNVSEGQEVRLTVDEKTLPELIHGQIGKLNELDAGVKKALDAAGKAEQRAKAARAQSAEWSLFGDKKKEAIEELQKAGVELAEAVQLGTQAQKLSFEFQARLIEVTKYLFTLGVSNIAANRAVVRELKMRLSGASAEELSDLAQQEVMSVIRQLQEQEDLLKKQEQVKNALTRHDSKITHLLTLNDELALSFKNQDEQHLVLAGKVDSMSQISKQQQDDVLSLQKQAAAQQTGLGTLADALTQTHSKAEEAAANMLARAEDLDVRFKERDAQQRALASTIHAMEQVSKSQQEDVSALRQQVLSQQSDLDRLTTALAEAGAHAERAKTSLRSTLNLRAALLVIWATVVPVALHFLR
;
A
#
# COMPACT_ATOMS: atom_id res chain seq x y z
N MET A 1 -11.59 28.43 -35.85
CA MET A 1 -11.06 29.32 -34.79
C MET A 1 -10.31 28.46 -33.80
N GLY A 2 -9.03 28.61 -33.48
CA GLY A 2 -7.91 29.26 -34.13
C GLY A 2 -6.68 28.43 -33.73
N LEU A 3 -5.81 28.13 -34.70
CA LEU A 3 -4.58 27.38 -34.49
C LEU A 3 -3.58 28.29 -33.77
N ILE A 4 -3.17 27.89 -32.57
CA ILE A 4 -2.16 28.60 -31.78
C ILE A 4 -0.80 28.25 -32.40
N GLY A 5 -0.14 29.30 -32.90
CA GLY A 5 1.15 29.22 -33.59
C GLY A 5 2.22 28.59 -32.71
N MET A 6 2.83 27.53 -33.24
CA MET A 6 4.11 27.03 -32.77
C MET A 6 5.15 28.11 -33.10
N ASN A 7 5.60 28.82 -32.07
CA ASN A 7 6.77 29.68 -32.15
C ASN A 7 7.97 28.80 -32.51
N ALA A 8 8.44 28.94 -33.74
CA ALA A 8 9.75 28.51 -34.14
C ALA A 8 10.77 29.21 -33.23
N HIS A 9 11.54 28.42 -32.48
CA HIS A 9 12.75 28.92 -31.85
C HIS A 9 13.62 29.53 -32.96
N PRO A 10 14.06 30.79 -32.83
CA PRO A 10 15.09 31.29 -33.72
C PRO A 10 16.35 30.51 -33.38
N GLU A 11 16.83 29.71 -34.35
CA GLU A 11 18.21 29.27 -34.38
C GLU A 11 19.08 30.51 -34.18
N MET A 12 19.66 30.65 -32.99
CA MET A 12 20.74 31.59 -32.78
C MET A 12 21.89 31.07 -33.62
N GLN A 13 21.96 31.57 -34.85
CA GLN A 13 23.19 31.53 -35.63
C GLN A 13 24.26 32.15 -34.75
N ASP A 14 25.16 31.31 -34.24
CA ASP A 14 26.47 31.69 -33.74
C ASP A 14 27.25 32.35 -34.89
N ASN A 15 26.84 33.55 -35.28
CA ASN A 15 27.70 34.52 -35.92
C ASN A 15 28.50 35.21 -34.82
N VAL A 16 29.26 34.41 -34.06
CA VAL A 16 30.50 34.91 -33.50
C VAL A 16 31.31 35.28 -34.74
N SER A 17 31.43 36.59 -35.00
CA SER A 17 32.38 37.09 -35.97
C SER A 17 33.71 36.41 -35.65
N GLU A 18 34.11 35.44 -36.49
CA GLU A 18 35.50 35.07 -36.67
C GLU A 18 36.18 36.37 -37.15
N GLY A 19 36.51 37.23 -36.19
CA GLY A 19 37.54 38.21 -36.40
C GLY A 19 38.71 37.38 -36.89
N GLN A 20 39.15 37.63 -38.13
CA GLN A 20 40.36 37.04 -38.67
C GLN A 20 41.48 37.34 -37.66
N GLU A 21 41.72 36.38 -36.76
CA GLU A 21 42.93 36.32 -35.97
C GLU A 21 44.02 36.08 -37.01
N VAL A 22 44.64 37.17 -37.45
CA VAL A 22 45.95 37.09 -38.07
C VAL A 22 46.88 36.61 -36.96
N ARG A 23 46.88 35.29 -36.72
CA ARG A 23 47.87 34.61 -35.89
C ARG A 23 49.18 34.69 -36.63
N LEU A 24 49.90 35.78 -36.40
CA LEU A 24 51.34 35.80 -36.58
C LEU A 24 51.89 34.78 -35.58
N THR A 25 52.08 33.56 -36.05
CA THR A 25 52.82 32.51 -35.35
C THR A 25 54.29 32.90 -35.44
N VAL A 26 54.73 33.76 -34.52
CA VAL A 26 56.11 34.22 -34.47
C VAL A 26 56.91 33.20 -33.69
N ASP A 27 57.93 32.61 -34.32
CA ASP A 27 58.86 31.71 -33.65
C ASP A 27 59.69 32.52 -32.64
N GLU A 28 59.58 32.17 -31.37
CA GLU A 28 60.23 32.81 -30.21
C GLU A 28 61.76 32.91 -30.39
N LYS A 29 62.34 32.04 -31.23
CA LYS A 29 63.77 32.05 -31.58
C LYS A 29 64.17 33.17 -32.53
N THR A 30 63.25 33.65 -33.36
CA THR A 30 63.49 34.72 -34.36
C THR A 30 63.19 36.11 -33.81
N LEU A 31 62.50 36.19 -32.67
CA LEU A 31 62.15 37.42 -31.95
C LEU A 31 63.36 38.36 -31.73
N PRO A 32 64.51 37.87 -31.21
CA PRO A 32 65.64 38.74 -30.90
C PRO A 32 66.25 39.39 -32.15
N GLU A 33 66.31 38.68 -33.27
CA GLU A 33 66.81 39.19 -34.55
C GLU A 33 65.83 40.19 -35.17
N LEU A 34 64.52 39.92 -35.09
CA LEU A 34 63.48 40.83 -35.54
C LEU A 34 63.47 42.13 -34.74
N ILE A 35 63.55 42.06 -33.40
CA ILE A 35 63.66 43.22 -32.53
C ILE A 35 64.97 43.96 -32.79
N HIS A 36 66.08 43.24 -33.05
CA HIS A 36 67.36 43.85 -33.44
C HIS A 36 67.27 44.62 -34.74
N GLY A 37 66.70 44.03 -35.78
CA GLY A 37 66.51 44.70 -37.06
C GLY A 37 65.69 45.97 -36.93
N GLN A 38 64.69 46.01 -36.05
CA GLN A 38 63.87 47.21 -35.89
C GLN A 38 64.51 48.29 -35.00
N ILE A 39 65.24 47.91 -33.94
CA ILE A 39 66.02 48.87 -33.13
C ILE A 39 67.18 49.45 -33.95
N GLY A 40 67.86 48.62 -34.75
CA GLY A 40 68.92 49.07 -35.65
C GLY A 40 68.41 50.12 -36.64
N LYS A 41 67.22 49.93 -37.21
CA LYS A 41 66.57 50.93 -38.06
C LYS A 41 66.23 52.22 -37.33
N LEU A 42 65.89 52.17 -36.04
CA LEU A 42 65.63 53.37 -35.22
C LEU A 42 66.93 54.18 -35.00
N ASN A 43 68.06 53.49 -34.82
CA ASN A 43 69.37 54.11 -34.61
C ASN A 43 69.95 54.74 -35.89
N GLU A 44 69.89 54.03 -37.03
CA GLU A 44 70.29 54.59 -38.33
C GLU A 44 69.52 55.87 -38.65
N LEU A 45 68.25 55.88 -38.27
CA LEU A 45 67.31 56.96 -38.48
C LEU A 45 67.59 58.17 -37.56
N ASP A 46 67.88 57.97 -36.27
CA ASP A 46 68.31 59.05 -35.36
C ASP A 46 69.61 59.72 -35.83
N ALA A 47 70.57 58.92 -36.30
CA ALA A 47 71.81 59.44 -36.86
C ALA A 47 71.59 60.31 -38.11
N GLY A 48 70.59 59.96 -38.93
CA GLY A 48 70.15 60.78 -40.07
C GLY A 48 69.55 62.12 -39.64
N VAL A 49 68.70 62.11 -38.61
CA VAL A 49 68.06 63.31 -38.05
C VAL A 49 69.07 64.26 -37.41
N LYS A 50 70.01 63.74 -36.59
CA LYS A 50 71.08 64.56 -35.99
C LYS A 50 71.93 65.27 -37.04
N LYS A 51 72.33 64.57 -38.11
CA LYS A 51 73.08 65.18 -39.22
C LYS A 51 72.30 66.31 -39.91
N ALA A 52 70.99 66.14 -40.06
CA ALA A 52 70.12 67.14 -40.67
C ALA A 52 69.96 68.39 -39.78
N LEU A 53 69.79 68.20 -38.47
CA LEU A 53 69.73 69.29 -37.49
C LEU A 53 71.05 70.07 -37.40
N ASP A 54 72.19 69.38 -37.43
CA ASP A 54 73.52 70.00 -37.45
C ASP A 54 73.76 70.86 -38.70
N ALA A 55 73.33 70.37 -39.86
CA ALA A 55 73.44 71.11 -41.12
C ALA A 55 72.57 72.37 -41.11
N ALA A 56 71.33 72.26 -40.59
CA ALA A 56 70.43 73.41 -40.42
C ALA A 56 70.99 74.45 -39.45
N GLY A 57 71.54 74.03 -38.31
CA GLY A 57 72.16 74.92 -37.32
C GLY A 57 73.37 75.68 -37.86
N LYS A 58 74.22 75.03 -38.68
CA LYS A 58 75.36 75.69 -39.36
C LYS A 58 74.90 76.77 -40.35
N ALA A 59 73.85 76.51 -41.11
CA ALA A 59 73.30 77.48 -42.06
C ALA A 59 72.69 78.69 -41.34
N GLU A 60 72.00 78.48 -40.22
CA GLU A 60 71.47 79.57 -39.38
C GLU A 60 72.59 80.48 -38.84
N GLN A 61 73.71 79.90 -38.40
CA GLN A 61 74.85 80.65 -37.89
C GLN A 61 75.50 81.54 -38.96
N ARG A 62 75.65 81.05 -40.19
CA ARG A 62 76.22 81.85 -41.29
C ARG A 62 75.30 82.99 -41.72
N ALA A 63 74.00 82.76 -41.80
CA ALA A 63 73.01 83.80 -42.08
C ALA A 63 73.04 84.92 -41.03
N LYS A 64 73.24 84.58 -39.75
CA LYS A 64 73.42 85.57 -38.66
C LYS A 64 74.74 86.34 -38.79
N ALA A 65 75.83 85.70 -39.20
CA ALA A 65 77.13 86.34 -39.39
C ALA A 65 77.12 87.38 -40.54
N ALA A 66 76.50 87.04 -41.69
CA ALA A 66 76.32 87.97 -42.81
C ALA A 66 75.51 89.22 -42.42
N ARG A 67 74.46 89.02 -41.58
CA ARG A 67 73.65 90.11 -41.05
C ARG A 67 74.45 91.06 -40.14
N ALA A 68 75.35 90.52 -39.32
CA ALA A 68 76.20 91.33 -38.44
C ALA A 68 77.22 92.18 -39.21
N GLN A 69 77.82 91.63 -40.28
CA GLN A 69 78.78 92.34 -41.12
C GLN A 69 78.13 93.47 -41.95
N SER A 70 76.87 93.30 -42.33
CA SER A 70 76.10 94.32 -43.06
C SER A 70 75.71 95.56 -42.23
N ALA A 71 75.84 95.48 -40.90
CA ALA A 71 75.43 96.53 -39.96
C ALA A 71 76.56 97.52 -39.61
N GLU A 72 77.82 97.24 -40.00
CA GLU A 72 78.95 98.15 -39.79
C GLU A 72 79.08 99.16 -40.94
N TRP A 73 79.01 100.45 -40.62
CA TRP A 73 79.25 101.54 -41.56
C TRP A 73 80.74 101.59 -41.98
N SER A 74 81.02 101.49 -43.29
CA SER A 74 82.36 101.72 -43.86
C SER A 74 82.35 102.92 -44.81
N LEU A 75 83.35 103.80 -44.64
CA LEU A 75 83.55 105.02 -45.43
C LEU A 75 84.18 104.78 -46.81
N PHE A 76 84.73 103.60 -47.05
CA PHE A 76 85.20 103.15 -48.37
C PHE A 76 84.36 101.91 -48.74
N GLY A 77 83.83 101.89 -49.97
CA GLY A 77 82.75 101.00 -50.43
C GLY A 77 83.04 99.49 -50.39
N ASP A 78 84.19 99.06 -49.89
CA ASP A 78 84.64 97.68 -49.83
C ASP A 78 83.76 96.82 -48.90
N LYS A 79 83.45 97.27 -47.68
CA LYS A 79 82.57 96.50 -46.78
C LYS A 79 81.12 96.39 -47.28
N LYS A 80 80.67 97.34 -48.10
CA LYS A 80 79.31 97.31 -48.68
C LYS A 80 79.24 96.29 -49.82
N LYS A 81 80.32 96.16 -50.58
CA LYS A 81 80.48 95.11 -51.60
C LYS A 81 80.67 93.74 -50.95
N GLU A 82 81.48 93.62 -49.90
CA GLU A 82 81.60 92.41 -49.08
C GLU A 82 80.26 92.02 -48.46
N ALA A 83 79.49 92.97 -47.93
CA ALA A 83 78.15 92.69 -47.40
C ALA A 83 77.15 92.22 -48.49
N ILE A 84 77.28 92.70 -49.74
CA ILE A 84 76.46 92.23 -50.86
C ILE A 84 76.89 90.82 -51.30
N GLU A 85 78.19 90.55 -51.39
CA GLU A 85 78.72 89.22 -51.67
C GLU A 85 78.36 88.23 -50.57
N GLU A 86 78.43 88.63 -49.30
CA GLU A 86 77.98 87.83 -48.16
C GLU A 86 76.45 87.67 -48.11
N LEU A 87 75.65 88.66 -48.55
CA LEU A 87 74.20 88.50 -48.71
C LEU A 87 73.83 87.57 -49.86
N GLN A 88 74.59 87.58 -50.96
CA GLN A 88 74.41 86.65 -52.07
C GLN A 88 74.81 85.23 -51.68
N LYS A 89 75.94 85.06 -50.98
CA LYS A 89 76.32 83.79 -50.36
C LYS A 89 75.27 83.35 -49.33
N ALA A 90 74.76 84.25 -48.49
CA ALA A 90 73.69 83.95 -47.54
C ALA A 90 72.37 83.61 -48.25
N GLY A 91 72.08 84.16 -49.43
CA GLY A 91 70.92 83.80 -50.25
C GLY A 91 71.05 82.40 -50.85
N VAL A 92 72.25 82.04 -51.34
CA VAL A 92 72.57 80.67 -51.79
C VAL A 92 72.54 79.69 -50.62
N GLU A 93 73.13 80.05 -49.48
CA GLU A 93 73.13 79.25 -48.26
C GLU A 93 71.74 79.17 -47.62
N LEU A 94 70.87 80.17 -47.77
CA LEU A 94 69.46 80.12 -47.34
C LEU A 94 68.64 79.22 -48.25
N ALA A 95 68.87 79.27 -49.56
CA ALA A 95 68.26 78.31 -50.49
C ALA A 95 68.73 76.88 -50.18
N GLU A 96 70.03 76.68 -49.89
CA GLU A 96 70.55 75.42 -49.37
C GLU A 96 69.94 75.06 -48.01
N ALA A 97 69.74 76.02 -47.09
CA ALA A 97 69.13 75.79 -45.79
C ALA A 97 67.66 75.42 -45.88
N VAL A 98 66.91 76.02 -46.80
CA VAL A 98 65.51 75.68 -47.09
C VAL A 98 65.44 74.31 -47.76
N GLN A 99 66.36 74.00 -48.67
CA GLN A 99 66.47 72.68 -49.28
C GLN A 99 66.84 71.60 -48.25
N LEU A 100 67.80 71.88 -47.38
CA LEU A 100 68.21 71.01 -46.27
C LEU A 100 67.11 70.90 -45.21
N GLY A 101 66.41 71.98 -44.89
CA GLY A 101 65.27 71.99 -43.98
C GLY A 101 64.09 71.18 -44.52
N THR A 102 63.79 71.31 -45.81
CA THR A 102 62.77 70.49 -46.48
C THR A 102 63.20 69.01 -46.54
N GLN A 103 64.48 68.73 -46.76
CA GLN A 103 65.03 67.37 -46.65
C GLN A 103 64.94 66.83 -45.22
N ALA A 104 65.26 67.64 -44.21
CA ALA A 104 65.16 67.26 -42.80
C ALA A 104 63.71 66.96 -42.39
N GLN A 105 62.77 67.76 -42.90
CA GLN A 105 61.34 67.59 -42.64
C GLN A 105 60.78 66.35 -43.34
N LYS A 106 61.22 66.09 -44.59
CA LYS A 106 60.94 64.83 -45.28
C LYS A 106 61.51 63.63 -44.52
N LEU A 107 62.76 63.72 -44.05
CA LEU A 107 63.41 62.68 -43.25
C LEU A 107 62.67 62.45 -41.92
N SER A 108 62.12 63.51 -41.32
CA SER A 108 61.31 63.45 -40.09
C SER A 108 59.92 62.83 -40.32
N PHE A 109 59.30 63.03 -41.48
CA PHE A 109 58.07 62.30 -41.82
C PHE A 109 58.36 60.82 -42.10
N GLU A 110 59.45 60.51 -42.79
CA GLU A 110 59.94 59.14 -42.96
C GLU A 110 60.29 58.50 -41.60
N PHE A 111 60.80 59.29 -40.66
CA PHE A 111 61.05 58.89 -39.26
C PHE A 111 59.76 58.44 -38.58
N GLN A 112 58.76 59.32 -38.58
CA GLN A 112 57.47 59.06 -37.92
C GLN A 112 56.76 57.85 -38.55
N ALA A 113 56.75 57.75 -39.88
CA ALA A 113 56.13 56.64 -40.59
C ALA A 113 56.78 55.29 -40.24
N ARG A 114 58.12 55.22 -40.22
CA ARG A 114 58.83 53.99 -39.85
C ARG A 114 58.67 53.63 -38.38
N LEU A 115 58.67 54.63 -37.50
CA LEU A 115 58.48 54.40 -36.06
C LEU A 115 57.10 53.81 -35.77
N ILE A 116 56.05 54.31 -36.45
CA ILE A 116 54.70 53.74 -36.37
C ILE A 116 54.67 52.27 -36.82
N GLU A 117 55.38 51.93 -37.90
CA GLU A 117 55.43 50.56 -38.44
C GLU A 117 56.12 49.60 -37.46
N VAL A 118 57.25 50.01 -36.88
CA VAL A 118 57.98 49.25 -35.86
C VAL A 118 57.14 49.06 -34.59
N THR A 119 56.51 50.14 -34.11
CA THR A 119 55.64 50.09 -32.93
C THR A 119 54.44 49.18 -33.18
N LYS A 120 53.80 49.26 -34.34
CA LYS A 120 52.70 48.37 -34.73
C LYS A 120 53.16 46.92 -34.74
N TYR A 121 54.32 46.62 -35.33
CA TYR A 121 54.88 45.27 -35.38
C TYR A 121 55.15 44.70 -33.98
N LEU A 122 55.83 45.44 -33.10
CA LEU A 122 56.13 45.00 -31.73
C LEU A 122 54.87 44.85 -30.88
N PHE A 123 53.91 45.77 -31.04
CA PHE A 123 52.62 45.70 -30.37
C PHE A 123 51.83 44.48 -30.82
N THR A 124 51.76 44.22 -32.14
CA THR A 124 51.13 43.01 -32.71
C THR A 124 51.80 41.72 -32.23
N LEU A 125 53.13 41.72 -32.10
CA LEU A 125 53.86 40.59 -31.51
C LEU A 125 53.44 40.33 -30.07
N GLY A 126 53.38 41.38 -29.26
CA GLY A 126 53.06 41.28 -27.84
C GLY A 126 51.61 40.87 -27.56
N VAL A 127 50.66 41.27 -28.41
CA VAL A 127 49.25 40.88 -28.23
C VAL A 127 48.94 39.42 -28.58
N SER A 128 49.87 38.69 -29.21
CA SER A 128 49.63 37.33 -29.68
C SER A 128 49.52 36.28 -28.56
N ASN A 129 50.24 36.46 -27.43
CA ASN A 129 50.33 35.51 -26.31
C ASN A 129 51.09 36.16 -25.14
N ILE A 130 50.68 35.90 -23.89
CA ILE A 130 51.36 36.34 -22.65
C ILE A 130 52.87 36.03 -22.64
N ALA A 131 53.27 34.82 -23.08
CA ALA A 131 54.67 34.41 -23.16
C ALA A 131 55.45 35.25 -24.18
N ALA A 132 54.88 35.46 -25.37
CA ALA A 132 55.47 36.32 -26.40
C ALA A 132 55.59 37.77 -25.92
N ASN A 133 54.55 38.30 -25.25
CA ASN A 133 54.57 39.62 -24.63
C ASN A 133 55.74 39.76 -23.63
N ARG A 134 55.88 38.80 -22.71
CA ARG A 134 57.00 38.78 -21.74
C ARG A 134 58.36 38.70 -22.40
N ALA A 135 58.51 37.90 -23.46
CA ALA A 135 59.75 37.79 -24.21
C ALA A 135 60.13 39.11 -24.89
N VAL A 136 59.17 39.78 -25.55
CA VAL A 136 59.36 41.11 -26.15
C VAL A 136 59.72 42.15 -25.08
N VAL A 137 58.96 42.23 -23.99
CA VAL A 137 59.22 43.19 -22.90
C VAL A 137 60.61 42.98 -22.31
N ARG A 138 61.02 41.73 -22.08
CA ARG A 138 62.34 41.41 -21.55
C ARG A 138 63.45 41.80 -22.51
N GLU A 139 63.29 41.50 -23.81
CA GLU A 139 64.27 41.87 -24.84
C GLU A 139 64.41 43.39 -24.97
N LEU A 140 63.29 44.12 -25.01
CA LEU A 140 63.28 45.59 -25.05
C LEU A 140 63.95 46.20 -23.83
N LYS A 141 63.67 45.67 -22.62
CA LYS A 141 64.32 46.11 -21.37
C LYS A 141 65.83 45.83 -21.37
N MET A 142 66.26 44.65 -21.78
CA MET A 142 67.69 44.29 -21.84
C MET A 142 68.47 45.23 -22.75
N ARG A 143 67.88 45.62 -23.89
CA ARG A 143 68.52 46.52 -24.86
C ARG A 143 68.55 47.97 -24.39
N LEU A 144 67.48 48.44 -23.75
CA LEU A 144 67.46 49.74 -23.07
C LEU A 144 68.56 49.82 -21.99
N SER A 145 68.77 48.73 -21.24
CA SER A 145 69.80 48.68 -20.19
C SER A 145 71.23 48.41 -20.69
N GLY A 146 71.37 47.81 -21.87
CA GLY A 146 72.65 47.36 -22.43
C GLY A 146 73.24 48.28 -23.49
N ALA A 147 72.45 49.19 -24.06
CA ALA A 147 72.96 50.22 -24.94
C ALA A 147 73.62 51.34 -24.13
N SER A 148 74.80 51.77 -24.56
CA SER A 148 75.40 53.00 -24.05
C SER A 148 74.52 54.21 -24.42
N ALA A 149 74.59 55.30 -23.64
CA ALA A 149 73.84 56.53 -23.93
C ALA A 149 74.13 57.14 -25.32
N GLU A 150 75.21 56.70 -25.98
CA GLU A 150 75.58 57.10 -27.35
C GLU A 150 74.94 56.22 -28.45
N GLU A 151 74.51 54.99 -28.13
CA GLU A 151 73.97 54.03 -29.12
C GLU A 151 72.46 54.15 -29.34
N LEU A 152 71.71 54.69 -28.38
CA LEU A 152 70.26 54.89 -28.48
C LEU A 152 69.92 56.33 -28.10
N SER A 153 69.17 57.01 -28.97
CA SER A 153 68.77 58.39 -28.71
C SER A 153 67.69 58.52 -27.64
N ASP A 154 67.61 59.68 -26.98
CA ASP A 154 66.61 59.96 -25.95
C ASP A 154 65.18 59.72 -26.45
N LEU A 155 64.92 60.05 -27.73
CA LEU A 155 63.62 59.80 -28.37
C LEU A 155 63.37 58.30 -28.55
N ALA A 156 64.37 57.54 -29.01
CA ALA A 156 64.27 56.09 -29.13
C ALA A 156 64.04 55.40 -27.76
N GLN A 157 64.72 55.86 -26.71
CA GLN A 157 64.56 55.35 -25.35
C GLN A 157 63.14 55.59 -24.80
N GLN A 158 62.61 56.81 -24.97
CA GLN A 158 61.24 57.14 -24.55
C GLN A 158 60.18 56.31 -25.27
N GLU A 159 60.34 56.11 -26.57
CA GLU A 159 59.40 55.31 -27.36
C GLU A 159 59.45 53.82 -26.97
N VAL A 160 60.64 53.25 -26.77
CA VAL A 160 60.76 51.87 -26.30
C VAL A 160 60.15 51.71 -24.89
N MET A 161 60.34 52.68 -23.99
CA MET A 161 59.68 52.68 -22.68
C MET A 161 58.15 52.76 -22.76
N SER A 162 57.63 53.58 -23.67
CA SER A 162 56.19 53.69 -23.93
C SER A 162 55.61 52.35 -24.41
N VAL A 163 56.28 51.69 -25.36
CA VAL A 163 55.91 50.36 -25.86
C VAL A 163 55.93 49.31 -24.74
N ILE A 164 56.97 49.31 -23.89
CA ILE A 164 57.05 48.41 -22.72
C ILE A 164 55.84 48.60 -21.80
N ARG A 165 55.47 49.84 -21.48
CA ARG A 165 54.32 50.11 -20.59
C ARG A 165 53.02 49.58 -21.19
N GLN A 166 52.76 49.86 -22.47
CA GLN A 166 51.58 49.39 -23.17
C GLN A 166 51.52 47.86 -23.22
N LEU A 167 52.65 47.21 -23.46
CA LEU A 167 52.76 45.75 -23.46
C LEU A 167 52.44 45.14 -22.08
N GLN A 168 52.91 45.76 -20.99
CA GLN A 168 52.61 45.31 -19.62
C GLN A 168 51.12 45.45 -19.26
N GLU A 169 50.49 46.57 -19.63
CA GLU A 169 49.04 46.78 -19.43
C GLU A 169 48.22 45.73 -20.19
N GLN A 170 48.69 45.37 -21.39
CA GLN A 170 48.05 44.37 -22.24
C GLN A 170 48.27 42.95 -21.70
N GLU A 171 49.41 42.62 -21.11
CA GLU A 171 49.64 41.36 -20.39
C GLU A 171 48.63 41.19 -19.25
N ASP A 172 48.36 42.25 -18.49
CA ASP A 172 47.38 42.21 -17.40
C ASP A 172 45.95 42.03 -17.91
N LEU A 173 45.61 42.61 -19.06
CA LEU A 173 44.33 42.35 -19.72
C LEU A 173 44.22 40.89 -20.16
N LEU A 174 45.25 40.32 -20.78
CA LEU A 174 45.29 38.91 -21.20
C LEU A 174 45.14 37.97 -20.00
N LYS A 175 45.79 38.26 -18.86
CA LYS A 175 45.60 37.48 -17.62
C LYS A 175 44.16 37.51 -17.13
N LYS A 176 43.51 38.69 -17.15
CA LYS A 176 42.10 38.82 -16.76
C LYS A 176 41.20 38.03 -17.70
N GLN A 177 41.47 38.07 -19.01
CA GLN A 177 40.74 37.28 -20.00
C GLN A 177 40.89 35.77 -19.75
N GLU A 178 42.09 35.30 -19.48
CA GLU A 178 42.38 33.90 -19.11
C GLU A 178 41.62 33.49 -17.84
N GLN A 179 41.60 34.35 -16.81
CA GLN A 179 40.85 34.11 -15.58
C GLN A 179 39.34 34.01 -15.83
N VAL A 180 38.77 34.91 -16.63
CA VAL A 180 37.34 34.90 -16.99
C VAL A 180 37.01 33.66 -17.81
N LYS A 181 37.84 33.28 -18.78
CA LYS A 181 37.67 32.04 -19.57
C LYS A 181 37.68 30.79 -18.67
N ASN A 182 38.59 30.72 -17.70
CA ASN A 182 38.65 29.63 -16.74
C ASN A 182 37.44 29.61 -15.79
N ALA A 183 36.91 30.77 -15.41
CA ALA A 183 35.66 30.85 -14.65
C ALA A 183 34.45 30.38 -15.48
N LEU A 184 34.38 30.79 -16.75
CA LEU A 184 33.31 30.41 -17.67
C LEU A 184 33.28 28.90 -17.91
N THR A 185 34.42 28.29 -18.23
CA THR A 185 34.52 26.83 -18.39
C THR A 185 34.12 26.05 -17.14
N ARG A 186 34.47 26.55 -15.94
CA ARG A 186 33.99 25.98 -14.68
C ARG A 186 32.47 26.13 -14.51
N HIS A 187 31.91 27.27 -14.90
CA HIS A 187 30.47 27.51 -14.86
C HIS A 187 29.72 26.62 -15.85
N ASP A 188 30.21 26.47 -17.09
CA ASP A 188 29.63 25.57 -18.10
C ASP A 188 29.64 24.12 -17.61
N SER A 189 30.73 23.68 -16.97
CA SER A 189 30.81 22.35 -16.36
C SER A 189 29.76 22.16 -15.26
N LYS A 190 29.56 23.19 -14.40
CA LYS A 190 28.51 23.17 -13.36
C LYS A 190 27.11 23.16 -13.96
N ILE A 191 26.85 23.97 -14.99
CA ILE A 191 25.56 24.03 -15.68
C ILE A 191 25.24 22.67 -16.29
N THR A 192 26.20 22.06 -16.99
CA THR A 192 26.03 20.72 -17.58
C THR A 192 25.70 19.69 -16.50
N HIS A 193 26.41 19.71 -15.38
CA HIS A 193 26.13 18.81 -14.26
C HIS A 193 24.74 19.04 -13.65
N LEU A 194 24.32 20.29 -13.47
CA LEU A 194 22.99 20.64 -12.96
C LEU A 194 21.88 20.20 -13.92
N LEU A 195 22.10 20.28 -15.23
CA LEU A 195 21.14 19.78 -16.22
C LEU A 195 20.98 18.26 -16.11
N THR A 196 22.09 17.51 -16.00
CA THR A 196 22.03 16.05 -15.79
C THR A 196 21.28 15.68 -14.50
N LEU A 197 21.55 16.37 -13.39
CA LEU A 197 20.84 16.15 -12.13
C LEU A 197 19.34 16.46 -12.25
N ASN A 198 18.96 17.47 -13.04
CA ASN A 198 17.56 17.80 -13.26
C ASN A 198 16.84 16.73 -14.08
N ASP A 199 17.50 16.17 -15.10
CA ASP A 199 16.98 15.03 -15.87
C ASP A 199 16.78 13.79 -15.00
N GLU A 200 17.74 13.48 -14.13
CA GLU A 200 17.64 12.40 -13.14
C GLU A 200 16.48 12.63 -12.16
N LEU A 201 16.32 13.86 -11.67
CA LEU A 201 15.23 14.23 -10.78
C LEU A 201 13.87 14.10 -11.46
N ALA A 202 13.74 14.52 -12.73
CA ALA A 202 12.53 14.36 -13.52
C ALA A 202 12.15 12.88 -13.71
N LEU A 203 13.13 12.01 -13.97
CA LEU A 203 12.92 10.56 -14.03
C LEU A 203 12.48 9.99 -12.68
N SER A 204 13.08 10.45 -11.57
CA SER A 204 12.70 10.03 -10.23
C SER A 204 11.26 10.43 -9.89
N PHE A 205 10.84 11.66 -10.21
CA PHE A 205 9.46 12.09 -10.01
C PHE A 205 8.47 11.27 -10.82
N LYS A 206 8.77 11.00 -12.09
CA LYS A 206 7.92 10.13 -12.93
C LYS A 206 7.76 8.74 -12.33
N ASN A 207 8.85 8.14 -11.82
CA ASN A 207 8.79 6.84 -11.17
C ASN A 207 7.97 6.89 -9.86
N GLN A 208 8.07 7.97 -9.08
CA GLN A 208 7.22 8.17 -7.91
C GLN A 208 5.73 8.27 -8.30
N ASP A 209 5.38 9.02 -9.34
CA ASP A 209 4.00 9.13 -9.82
C ASP A 209 3.43 7.76 -10.26
N GLU A 210 4.23 6.96 -10.97
CA GLU A 210 3.88 5.59 -11.35
C GLU A 210 3.66 4.70 -10.10
N GLN A 211 4.52 4.80 -9.08
CA GLN A 211 4.34 4.10 -7.81
C GLN A 211 3.07 4.55 -7.08
N HIS A 212 2.78 5.84 -7.05
CA HIS A 212 1.57 6.39 -6.43
C HIS A 212 0.30 5.91 -7.13
N LEU A 213 0.30 5.81 -8.46
CA LEU A 213 -0.81 5.23 -9.23
C LEU A 213 -1.06 3.76 -8.87
N VAL A 214 0.01 2.96 -8.76
CA VAL A 214 -0.09 1.55 -8.35
C VAL A 214 -0.63 1.43 -6.91
N LEU A 215 -0.11 2.26 -5.99
CA LEU A 215 -0.57 2.31 -4.60
C LEU A 215 -2.06 2.69 -4.51
N ALA A 216 -2.50 3.70 -5.27
CA ALA A 216 -3.90 4.11 -5.33
C ALA A 216 -4.81 2.96 -5.78
N GLY A 217 -4.45 2.27 -6.88
CA GLY A 217 -5.21 1.10 -7.35
C GLY A 217 -5.28 -0.04 -6.33
N LYS A 218 -4.20 -0.25 -5.56
CA LYS A 218 -4.19 -1.24 -4.46
C LYS A 218 -5.08 -0.82 -3.29
N VAL A 219 -5.10 0.47 -2.94
CA VAL A 219 -5.99 1.02 -1.91
C VAL A 219 -7.46 0.88 -2.31
N ASP A 220 -7.80 1.15 -3.57
CA ASP A 220 -9.16 0.96 -4.08
C ASP A 220 -9.59 -0.51 -4.02
N SER A 221 -8.70 -1.42 -4.43
CA SER A 221 -8.94 -2.87 -4.34
C SER A 221 -9.14 -3.31 -2.89
N MET A 222 -8.31 -2.80 -1.97
CA MET A 222 -8.43 -3.07 -0.53
C MET A 222 -9.76 -2.56 0.04
N SER A 223 -10.19 -1.37 -0.39
CA SER A 223 -11.47 -0.76 0.01
C SER A 223 -12.66 -1.61 -0.45
N GLN A 224 -12.62 -2.10 -1.70
CA GLN A 224 -13.64 -3.01 -2.22
C GLN A 224 -13.69 -4.33 -1.45
N ILE A 225 -12.54 -4.95 -1.17
CA ILE A 225 -12.47 -6.19 -0.38
C ILE A 225 -13.01 -5.96 1.03
N SER A 226 -12.64 -4.85 1.68
CA SER A 226 -13.12 -4.50 3.02
C SER A 226 -14.64 -4.35 3.04
N LYS A 227 -15.21 -3.68 2.03
CA LYS A 227 -16.67 -3.54 1.90
C LYS A 227 -17.35 -4.90 1.71
N GLN A 228 -16.81 -5.76 0.85
CA GLN A 228 -17.34 -7.12 0.65
C GLN A 228 -17.30 -7.93 1.95
N GLN A 229 -16.17 -7.90 2.67
CA GLN A 229 -16.04 -8.57 3.96
C GLN A 229 -17.06 -8.07 4.97
N GLN A 230 -17.35 -6.77 4.99
CA GLN A 230 -18.35 -6.21 5.88
C GLN A 230 -19.77 -6.68 5.53
N ASP A 231 -20.11 -6.75 4.26
CA ASP A 231 -21.40 -7.29 3.80
C ASP A 231 -21.55 -8.79 4.14
N ASP A 232 -20.47 -9.57 3.96
CA ASP A 232 -20.43 -11.00 4.31
C ASP A 232 -20.63 -11.19 5.82
N VAL A 233 -19.93 -10.41 6.66
CA VAL A 233 -20.09 -10.46 8.13
C VAL A 233 -21.52 -10.11 8.54
N LEU A 234 -22.13 -9.10 7.93
CA LEU A 234 -23.53 -8.74 8.19
C LEU A 234 -24.49 -9.88 7.82
N SER A 235 -24.23 -10.59 6.71
CA SER A 235 -25.04 -11.73 6.29
C SER A 235 -24.94 -12.90 7.28
N LEU A 236 -23.72 -13.21 7.74
CA LEU A 236 -23.46 -14.26 8.73
C LEU A 236 -24.09 -13.92 10.08
N GLN A 237 -24.02 -12.66 10.51
CA GLN A 237 -24.69 -12.21 11.73
C GLN A 237 -26.21 -12.40 11.66
N LYS A 238 -26.84 -12.07 10.52
CA LYS A 238 -28.28 -12.30 10.31
C LYS A 238 -28.62 -13.80 10.35
N GLN A 239 -27.80 -14.64 9.71
CA GLN A 239 -28.01 -16.08 9.73
C GLN A 239 -27.86 -16.67 11.13
N ALA A 240 -26.83 -16.26 11.88
CA ALA A 240 -26.60 -16.69 13.25
C ALA A 240 -27.77 -16.27 14.16
N ALA A 241 -28.26 -15.03 14.02
CA ALA A 241 -29.43 -14.56 14.76
C ALA A 241 -30.68 -15.40 14.46
N ALA A 242 -30.94 -15.71 13.18
CA ALA A 242 -32.06 -16.57 12.78
C ALA A 242 -31.93 -18.01 13.28
N GLN A 243 -30.72 -18.56 13.30
CA GLN A 243 -30.46 -19.87 13.89
C GLN A 243 -30.67 -19.86 15.41
N GLN A 244 -30.23 -18.81 16.09
CA GLN A 244 -30.39 -18.68 17.54
C GLN A 244 -31.86 -18.56 17.94
N THR A 245 -32.67 -17.81 17.18
CA THR A 245 -34.12 -17.76 17.41
C THR A 245 -34.79 -19.10 17.11
N GLY A 246 -34.40 -19.79 16.03
CA GLY A 246 -34.90 -21.14 15.71
C GLY A 246 -34.55 -22.20 16.76
N LEU A 247 -33.34 -22.14 17.33
CA LEU A 247 -32.94 -23.02 18.44
C LEU A 247 -33.73 -22.70 19.72
N GLY A 248 -33.99 -21.42 20.00
CA GLY A 248 -34.82 -21.00 21.13
C GLY A 248 -36.23 -21.55 21.04
N THR A 249 -36.89 -21.42 19.88
CA THR A 249 -38.25 -21.96 19.68
C THR A 249 -38.29 -23.48 19.77
N LEU A 250 -37.26 -24.17 19.27
CA LEU A 250 -37.16 -25.64 19.41
C LEU A 250 -36.97 -26.05 20.87
N ALA A 251 -36.14 -25.32 21.64
CA ALA A 251 -35.94 -25.56 23.06
C ALA A 251 -37.24 -25.35 23.87
N ASP A 252 -37.99 -24.30 23.56
CA ASP A 252 -39.30 -24.05 24.18
C ASP A 252 -40.30 -25.17 23.86
N ALA A 253 -40.34 -25.63 22.60
CA ALA A 253 -41.20 -26.74 22.18
C ALA A 253 -40.80 -28.08 22.85
N LEU A 254 -39.50 -28.35 22.98
CA LEU A 254 -38.98 -29.51 23.73
C LEU A 254 -39.39 -29.44 25.21
N THR A 255 -39.29 -28.28 25.83
CA THR A 255 -39.69 -28.07 27.23
C THR A 255 -41.18 -28.30 27.41
N GLN A 256 -42.01 -27.79 26.49
CA GLN A 256 -43.46 -27.99 26.52
C GLN A 256 -43.88 -29.45 26.25
N THR A 257 -43.20 -30.13 25.34
CA THR A 257 -43.47 -31.55 25.08
C THR A 257 -43.05 -32.43 26.24
N HIS A 258 -41.93 -32.12 26.89
CA HIS A 258 -41.49 -32.80 28.09
C HIS A 258 -42.49 -32.63 29.23
N SER A 259 -42.96 -31.41 29.52
CA SER A 259 -43.95 -31.19 30.58
C SER A 259 -45.28 -31.89 30.31
N LYS A 260 -45.76 -31.90 29.05
CA LYS A 260 -46.95 -32.67 28.66
C LYS A 260 -46.75 -34.18 28.82
N ALA A 261 -45.56 -34.68 28.50
CA ALA A 261 -45.24 -36.10 28.67
C ALA A 261 -45.18 -36.50 30.15
N GLU A 262 -44.61 -35.65 31.01
CA GLU A 262 -44.62 -35.83 32.46
C GLU A 262 -46.05 -35.85 33.03
N GLU A 263 -46.91 -34.91 32.60
CA GLU A 263 -48.31 -34.87 33.01
C GLU A 263 -49.07 -36.13 32.56
N ALA A 264 -48.86 -36.58 31.32
CA ALA A 264 -49.44 -37.82 30.81
C ALA A 264 -48.97 -39.05 31.59
N ALA A 265 -47.68 -39.11 31.94
CA ALA A 265 -47.12 -40.19 32.75
C ALA A 265 -47.72 -40.20 34.16
N ALA A 266 -47.84 -39.04 34.81
CA ALA A 266 -48.49 -38.90 36.12
C ALA A 266 -49.96 -39.35 36.08
N ASN A 267 -50.71 -38.96 35.04
CA ASN A 267 -52.09 -39.40 34.83
C ASN A 267 -52.20 -40.92 34.60
N MET A 268 -51.27 -41.51 33.83
CA MET A 268 -51.22 -42.95 33.62
C MET A 268 -50.91 -43.71 34.91
N LEU A 269 -49.98 -43.20 35.74
CA LEU A 269 -49.65 -43.79 37.04
C LEU A 269 -50.86 -43.77 37.98
N ALA A 270 -51.52 -42.61 38.12
CA ALA A 270 -52.74 -42.48 38.92
C ALA A 270 -53.86 -43.42 38.46
N ARG A 271 -54.00 -43.60 37.14
CA ARG A 271 -54.98 -44.56 36.58
C ARG A 271 -54.58 -46.01 36.82
N ALA A 272 -53.29 -46.34 36.80
CA ALA A 272 -52.81 -47.68 37.14
C ALA A 272 -53.06 -47.99 38.63
N GLU A 273 -52.84 -47.01 39.52
CA GLU A 273 -53.16 -47.13 40.95
C GLU A 273 -54.67 -47.32 41.19
N ASP A 274 -55.55 -46.55 40.52
CA ASP A 274 -57.01 -46.76 40.60
C ASP A 274 -57.41 -48.16 40.11
N LEU A 275 -56.83 -48.61 39.00
CA LEU A 275 -57.08 -49.95 38.48
C LEU A 275 -56.61 -51.04 39.46
N ASP A 276 -55.46 -50.90 40.12
CA ASP A 276 -54.98 -51.84 41.13
C ASP A 276 -55.94 -51.94 42.33
N VAL A 277 -56.46 -50.79 42.80
CA VAL A 277 -57.49 -50.75 43.85
C VAL A 277 -58.76 -51.49 43.39
N ARG A 278 -59.23 -51.24 42.17
CA ARG A 278 -60.41 -51.94 41.60
C ARG A 278 -60.17 -53.44 41.43
N PHE A 279 -58.97 -53.86 41.04
CA PHE A 279 -58.61 -55.28 40.95
C PHE A 279 -58.65 -55.95 42.33
N LYS A 280 -58.04 -55.33 43.35
CA LYS A 280 -58.11 -55.82 44.74
C LYS A 280 -59.54 -55.92 45.25
N GLU A 281 -60.39 -54.94 44.93
CA GLU A 281 -61.82 -54.97 45.27
C GLU A 281 -62.56 -56.11 44.56
N ARG A 282 -62.33 -56.30 43.26
CA ARG A 282 -62.89 -57.43 42.50
C ARG A 282 -62.42 -58.79 43.04
N ASP A 283 -61.16 -58.92 43.39
CA ASP A 283 -60.63 -60.15 44.00
C ASP A 283 -61.27 -60.43 45.38
N ALA A 284 -61.53 -59.38 46.17
CA ALA A 284 -62.25 -59.51 47.43
C ALA A 284 -63.72 -59.92 47.21
N GLN A 285 -64.39 -59.32 46.22
CA GLN A 285 -65.75 -59.69 45.82
C GLN A 285 -65.82 -61.14 45.32
N GLN A 286 -64.86 -61.59 44.50
CA GLN A 286 -64.79 -62.97 44.04
C GLN A 286 -64.57 -63.96 45.18
N ARG A 287 -63.70 -63.63 46.15
CA ARG A 287 -63.50 -64.45 47.35
C ARG A 287 -64.76 -64.53 48.22
N ALA A 288 -65.48 -63.42 48.39
CA ALA A 288 -66.75 -63.39 49.12
C ALA A 288 -67.86 -64.18 48.39
N LEU A 289 -67.91 -64.12 47.06
CA LEU A 289 -68.83 -64.94 46.27
C LEU A 289 -68.49 -66.44 46.42
N ALA A 290 -67.21 -66.80 46.35
CA ALA A 290 -66.75 -68.18 46.51
C ALA A 290 -67.08 -68.73 47.91
N SER A 291 -66.92 -67.93 48.97
CA SER A 291 -67.32 -68.35 50.33
C SER A 291 -68.84 -68.51 50.46
N THR A 292 -69.63 -67.67 49.79
CA THR A 292 -71.09 -67.78 49.75
C THR A 292 -71.52 -69.06 49.02
N ILE A 293 -70.91 -69.37 47.88
CA ILE A 293 -71.15 -70.62 47.14
C ILE A 293 -70.81 -71.83 48.02
N HIS A 294 -69.66 -71.81 48.69
CA HIS A 294 -69.27 -72.90 49.60
C HIS A 294 -70.26 -73.04 50.77
N ALA A 295 -70.73 -71.94 51.36
CA ALA A 295 -71.76 -71.97 52.40
C ALA A 295 -73.08 -72.55 51.89
N MET A 296 -73.53 -72.17 50.68
CA MET A 296 -74.71 -72.75 50.04
C MET A 296 -74.53 -74.25 49.79
N GLU A 297 -73.34 -74.71 49.39
CA GLU A 297 -73.06 -76.13 49.18
C GLU A 297 -73.13 -76.93 50.50
N GLN A 298 -72.63 -76.38 51.60
CA GLN A 298 -72.75 -76.98 52.94
C GLN A 298 -74.21 -77.06 53.39
N VAL A 299 -74.98 -75.98 53.20
CA VAL A 299 -76.43 -75.99 53.49
C VAL A 299 -77.15 -77.03 52.63
N SER A 300 -76.82 -77.13 51.35
CA SER A 300 -77.40 -78.14 50.46
C SER A 300 -77.06 -79.57 50.90
N LYS A 301 -75.83 -79.82 51.40
CA LYS A 301 -75.43 -81.13 51.95
C LYS A 301 -76.23 -81.46 53.21
N SER A 302 -76.34 -80.52 54.15
CA SER A 302 -77.17 -80.69 55.36
C SER A 302 -78.63 -80.98 55.01
N GLN A 303 -79.22 -80.23 54.07
CA GLN A 303 -80.59 -80.49 53.61
C GLN A 303 -80.73 -81.88 52.97
N GLN A 304 -79.72 -82.34 52.22
CA GLN A 304 -79.71 -83.69 51.64
C GLN A 304 -79.67 -84.77 52.73
N GLU A 305 -78.87 -84.57 53.78
CA GLU A 305 -78.79 -85.45 54.95
C GLU A 305 -80.13 -85.48 55.70
N ASP A 306 -80.74 -84.33 55.97
CA ASP A 306 -82.06 -84.24 56.61
C ASP A 306 -83.15 -84.97 55.80
N VAL A 307 -83.18 -84.79 54.48
CA VAL A 307 -84.11 -85.50 53.59
C VAL A 307 -83.88 -87.01 53.62
N SER A 308 -82.62 -87.45 53.72
CA SER A 308 -82.30 -88.88 53.83
C SER A 308 -82.73 -89.49 55.17
N ALA A 309 -82.58 -88.74 56.27
CA ALA A 309 -83.03 -89.15 57.60
C ALA A 309 -84.57 -89.22 57.67
N LEU A 310 -85.26 -88.22 57.12
CA LEU A 310 -86.72 -88.22 56.99
C LEU A 310 -87.22 -89.40 56.15
N ARG A 311 -86.55 -89.74 55.05
CA ARG A 311 -86.88 -90.93 54.25
C ARG A 311 -86.74 -92.23 55.06
N GLN A 312 -85.69 -92.37 55.85
CA GLN A 312 -85.54 -93.54 56.74
C GLN A 312 -86.65 -93.60 57.79
N GLN A 313 -87.06 -92.45 58.34
CA GLN A 313 -88.14 -92.38 59.32
C GLN A 313 -89.51 -92.76 58.71
N VAL A 314 -89.78 -92.36 57.47
CA VAL A 314 -91.00 -92.78 56.76
C VAL A 314 -91.00 -94.29 56.50
N LEU A 315 -89.85 -94.86 56.12
CA LEU A 315 -89.70 -96.31 55.93
C LEU A 315 -89.91 -97.08 57.24
N SER A 316 -89.40 -96.59 58.38
CA SER A 316 -89.64 -97.24 59.67
C SER A 316 -91.12 -97.21 60.06
N GLN A 317 -91.79 -96.06 59.85
CA GLN A 317 -93.23 -95.92 60.09
C GLN A 317 -94.07 -96.82 59.18
N GLN A 318 -93.67 -97.04 57.92
CA GLN A 318 -94.34 -98.00 57.04
C GLN A 318 -94.18 -99.44 57.54
N SER A 319 -93.00 -99.83 58.04
CA SER A 319 -92.80 -101.17 58.61
C SER A 319 -93.63 -101.41 59.88
N ASP A 320 -93.81 -100.37 60.70
CA ASP A 320 -94.65 -100.43 61.90
C ASP A 320 -96.14 -100.52 61.53
N LEU A 321 -96.56 -99.83 60.47
CA LEU A 321 -97.92 -99.96 59.94
C LEU A 321 -98.19 -101.36 59.40
N ASP A 322 -97.25 -101.97 58.67
CA ASP A 322 -97.38 -103.35 58.18
C ASP A 322 -97.46 -104.37 59.33
N ARG A 323 -96.73 -104.14 60.42
CA ARG A 323 -96.84 -104.95 61.65
C ARG A 323 -98.22 -104.82 62.30
N LEU A 324 -98.76 -103.60 62.37
CA LEU A 324 -100.08 -103.35 62.95
C LEU A 324 -101.23 -103.93 62.10
N THR A 325 -101.15 -103.87 60.77
CA THR A 325 -102.13 -104.52 59.90
C THR A 325 -102.07 -106.04 59.99
N THR A 326 -100.87 -106.62 60.15
CA THR A 326 -100.71 -108.07 60.36
C THR A 326 -101.30 -108.52 61.70
N ALA A 327 -101.07 -107.76 62.78
CA ALA A 327 -101.67 -108.03 64.09
C ALA A 327 -103.20 -107.86 64.10
N LEU A 328 -103.73 -106.92 63.32
CA LEU A 328 -105.18 -106.71 63.16
C LEU A 328 -105.84 -107.88 62.40
N ALA A 329 -105.16 -108.43 61.38
CA ALA A 329 -105.61 -109.60 60.65
C ALA A 329 -105.66 -110.87 61.52
N GLU A 330 -104.68 -111.05 62.41
CA GLU A 330 -104.65 -112.15 63.38
C GLU A 330 -105.75 -112.02 64.45
N ALA A 331 -106.02 -110.81 64.94
CA ALA A 331 -107.11 -110.55 65.87
C ALA A 331 -108.50 -110.78 65.24
N GLY A 332 -108.67 -110.45 63.95
CA GLY A 332 -109.88 -110.74 63.18
C GLY A 332 -110.16 -112.24 63.03
N ALA A 333 -109.12 -113.06 62.86
CA ALA A 333 -109.23 -114.51 62.77
C ALA A 333 -109.61 -115.18 64.11
N HIS A 334 -109.30 -114.56 65.25
CA HIS A 334 -109.71 -115.04 66.57
C HIS A 334 -111.18 -114.72 66.92
N ALA A 335 -111.70 -113.58 66.44
CA ALA A 335 -113.09 -113.18 66.68
C ALA A 335 -114.11 -114.07 65.91
N GLU A 336 -113.78 -114.52 64.70
CA GLU A 336 -114.65 -115.40 63.90
C GLU A 336 -114.68 -116.86 64.39
N ARG A 337 -113.60 -117.35 65.01
CA ARG A 337 -113.57 -118.68 65.67
C ARG A 337 -114.39 -118.72 66.96
N ALA A 338 -114.49 -117.60 67.69
CA ALA A 338 -115.32 -117.50 68.89
C ALA A 338 -116.83 -117.49 68.56
N LYS A 339 -117.25 -116.79 67.49
CA LYS A 339 -118.66 -116.73 67.02
C LYS A 339 -119.21 -118.07 66.53
N THR A 340 -118.37 -118.88 65.89
CA THR A 340 -118.77 -120.20 65.36
C THR A 340 -118.91 -121.26 66.47
N SER A 341 -118.15 -121.14 67.56
CA SER A 341 -118.27 -122.05 68.71
C SER A 341 -119.57 -121.87 69.52
N LEU A 342 -120.08 -120.63 69.66
CA LEU A 342 -121.31 -120.34 70.41
C LEU A 342 -122.62 -120.72 69.68
N ARG A 343 -122.62 -120.77 68.33
CA ARG A 343 -123.82 -121.22 67.57
C ARG A 343 -124.05 -122.73 67.62
N SER A 344 -123.03 -123.52 67.93
CA SER A 344 -123.12 -124.99 67.99
C SER A 344 -123.68 -125.52 69.32
N THR A 345 -123.54 -124.77 70.42
CA THR A 345 -123.93 -125.22 71.77
C THR A 345 -125.37 -124.85 72.14
N LEU A 346 -126.00 -123.92 71.42
CA LEU A 346 -127.41 -123.52 71.64
C LEU A 346 -128.41 -124.50 70.98
N ASN A 347 -128.08 -125.10 69.84
CA ASN A 347 -128.97 -126.01 69.10
C ASN A 347 -129.04 -127.43 69.69
N LEU A 348 -128.08 -127.84 70.53
CA LEU A 348 -128.10 -129.17 71.18
C LEU A 348 -129.07 -129.23 72.38
N ARG A 349 -129.33 -128.10 73.05
CA ARG A 349 -130.21 -128.03 74.23
C ARG A 349 -131.69 -127.88 73.89
N ALA A 350 -132.04 -127.35 72.71
CA ALA A 350 -133.41 -127.25 72.24
C ALA A 350 -133.98 -128.60 71.73
N ALA A 351 -133.12 -129.52 71.24
CA ALA A 351 -133.54 -130.81 70.70
C ALA A 351 -133.77 -131.90 71.77
N LEU A 352 -133.15 -131.79 72.96
CA LEU A 352 -133.22 -132.83 74.00
C LEU A 352 -134.43 -132.75 74.94
N LEU A 353 -135.10 -131.60 75.06
CA LEU A 353 -136.28 -131.46 75.93
C LEU A 353 -137.61 -131.84 75.25
N VAL A 354 -137.65 -131.87 73.91
CA VAL A 354 -138.84 -132.33 73.16
C VAL A 354 -138.99 -133.86 73.19
N ILE A 355 -137.93 -134.61 73.50
CA ILE A 355 -137.91 -136.09 73.44
C ILE A 355 -138.31 -136.75 74.78
N TRP A 356 -138.26 -136.06 75.92
CA TRP A 356 -138.70 -136.63 77.21
C TRP A 356 -140.22 -136.59 77.45
N ALA A 357 -140.99 -135.97 76.55
CA ALA A 357 -142.43 -135.74 76.74
C ALA A 357 -143.36 -136.77 76.07
N THR A 358 -142.87 -137.76 75.30
CA THR A 358 -143.78 -138.51 74.40
C THR A 358 -143.64 -140.03 74.33
N VAL A 359 -142.63 -140.66 74.92
CA VAL A 359 -142.46 -142.12 74.87
C VAL A 359 -141.79 -142.53 76.19
N VAL A 360 -142.44 -143.08 77.22
CA VAL A 360 -142.94 -144.46 77.30
C VAL A 360 -143.82 -144.57 78.56
N PRO A 361 -145.15 -144.53 78.40
CA PRO A 361 -146.03 -145.42 79.13
C PRO A 361 -146.70 -146.40 78.15
N VAL A 362 -145.91 -147.19 77.41
CA VAL A 362 -146.34 -148.41 76.68
C VAL A 362 -145.15 -149.37 76.58
N ALA A 363 -144.74 -149.89 77.74
CA ALA A 363 -144.18 -151.24 77.89
C ALA A 363 -144.84 -151.76 79.17
N LEU A 364 -146.06 -152.27 79.04
CA LEU A 364 -146.29 -153.71 78.96
C LEU A 364 -145.52 -154.43 80.08
N HIS A 365 -146.18 -154.87 81.15
CA HIS A 365 -147.15 -155.97 81.06
C HIS A 365 -146.47 -157.23 80.47
N PHE A 366 -145.27 -157.55 80.96
CA PHE A 366 -144.77 -158.91 81.15
C PHE A 366 -143.90 -158.95 82.42
N LEU A 367 -144.35 -159.78 83.37
CA LEU A 367 -143.90 -159.97 84.77
C LEU A 367 -144.30 -158.80 85.70
N ARG A 368 -145.40 -158.87 86.46
CA ARG A 368 -145.81 -159.90 87.44
C ARG A 368 -144.79 -160.09 88.55
#